data_AF-A0A060CM22-F1
#
_entry.id   AF-A0A060CM22-F1
#
_cell.length_a   1.000
_cell.length_b   1.000
_cell.length_c   1.000
_cell.angle_alpha   90.00
_cell.angle_beta   90.00
_cell.angle_gamma   90.00
#
_symmetry.space_group_name_H-M   'P 1'
#
loop_
_entity.id
_entity.type
_entity.pdbx_description
1 polymer ?
#
loop_
_entity_poly.entity_id
_entity_poly.type
_entity_poly.pdbx_seq_one_letter_code
_entity_poly.pdbx_strand_id
1 'polypeptide(L)'
;WWTWWGFNYRTNQMDGFHAEYPHIPVYGSETASTVSVRGNYFSDDARGYTRAYDMDHPWWASTSEAWWAFVAQRPWIAGGFIWTGFDYRGEPTPYNRWPNVASQFGVLDSCGFAKDNYWYYRAQWTAEPCCTCPALELGSA
;
A
#
# COMPACT_ATOMS: atom_id res chain seq x y z
N TRP A 1 -29.00 -6.49 6.84
CA TRP A 1 -28.99 -5.15 6.23
C TRP A 1 -27.56 -4.64 6.28
N TRP A 2 -26.83 -4.67 5.16
CA TRP A 2 -25.47 -4.11 5.10
C TRP A 2 -25.60 -2.62 4.80
N THR A 3 -25.12 -1.77 5.71
CA THR A 3 -25.23 -0.31 5.58
C THR A 3 -24.12 0.28 4.71
N TRP A 4 -23.03 -0.46 4.49
CA TRP A 4 -21.86 -0.07 3.72
C TRP A 4 -21.35 -1.28 2.93
N TRP A 5 -20.77 -1.03 1.76
CA TRP A 5 -20.16 -2.06 0.94
C TRP A 5 -18.64 -1.86 0.83
N GLY A 6 -17.89 -2.86 1.31
CA GLY A 6 -16.43 -2.86 1.32
C GLY A 6 -15.86 -3.69 0.17
N PHE A 7 -14.91 -3.13 -0.58
CA PHE A 7 -14.15 -3.87 -1.59
C PHE A 7 -12.75 -4.20 -1.09
N ASN A 8 -12.40 -5.48 -1.15
CA ASN A 8 -11.07 -5.98 -0.86
C ASN A 8 -10.33 -6.20 -2.19
N TYR A 9 -9.28 -5.41 -2.48
CA TYR A 9 -8.45 -5.50 -3.70
C TYR A 9 -9.20 -5.38 -5.05
N ARG A 10 -10.45 -4.91 -5.02
CA ARG A 10 -11.33 -4.79 -6.20
C ARG A 10 -11.64 -3.33 -6.54
N THR A 11 -10.64 -2.46 -6.42
CA THR A 11 -10.76 -1.02 -6.69
C THR A 11 -11.40 -0.75 -8.06
N ASN A 12 -11.01 -1.51 -9.09
CA ASN A 12 -11.56 -1.39 -10.44
C ASN A 12 -13.03 -1.81 -10.61
N GLN A 13 -13.63 -2.50 -9.62
CA GLN A 13 -15.05 -2.90 -9.67
C GLN A 13 -15.98 -1.88 -9.00
N MET A 14 -15.41 -0.91 -8.26
CA MET A 14 -16.20 0.06 -7.50
C MET A 14 -17.07 0.94 -8.41
N ASP A 15 -16.57 1.33 -9.60
CA ASP A 15 -17.33 2.16 -10.56
C ASP A 15 -18.59 1.45 -11.05
N GLY A 16 -18.45 0.19 -11.47
CA GLY A 16 -19.57 -0.61 -11.96
C GLY A 16 -20.62 -0.84 -10.88
N PHE A 17 -20.17 -1.14 -9.65
CA PHE A 17 -21.08 -1.30 -8.51
C PHE A 17 -21.80 -0.01 -8.15
N HIS A 18 -21.10 1.13 -8.10
CA HIS A 18 -21.73 2.42 -7.80
C HIS A 18 -22.73 2.83 -8.89
N ALA A 19 -22.47 2.51 -10.16
CA ALA A 19 -23.41 2.76 -11.24
C ALA A 19 -24.74 1.97 -11.07
N GLU A 20 -24.67 0.73 -10.59
CA GLU A 20 -25.84 -0.12 -10.35
C GLU A 20 -26.55 0.20 -9.02
N TYR A 21 -25.77 0.54 -7.99
CA TYR A 21 -26.25 0.78 -6.62
C TYR A 21 -25.77 2.13 -6.08
N PRO A 22 -26.17 3.27 -6.69
CA PRO A 22 -25.62 4.59 -6.35
C PRO A 22 -25.94 5.07 -4.92
N HIS A 23 -26.93 4.45 -4.28
CA HIS A 23 -27.38 4.78 -2.93
C HIS A 23 -26.65 3.99 -1.83
N ILE A 24 -25.85 2.99 -2.21
CA ILE A 24 -25.07 2.19 -1.25
C ILE A 24 -23.70 2.83 -1.08
N PRO A 25 -23.32 3.25 0.14
CA PRO A 25 -21.99 3.80 0.40
C PRO A 25 -20.88 2.76 0.17
N VAL A 26 -19.79 3.18 -0.47
CA VAL A 26 -18.67 2.31 -0.87
C VAL A 26 -17.37 2.75 -0.21
N TYR A 27 -16.55 1.79 0.19
CA TYR A 27 -15.17 2.03 0.62
C TYR A 27 -14.25 0.85 0.26
N GLY A 28 -12.95 1.09 0.23
CA GLY A 28 -11.95 0.04 0.13
C GLY A 28 -11.70 -0.60 1.49
N SER A 29 -12.24 -1.79 1.74
CA SER A 29 -12.02 -2.48 3.01
C SER A 29 -10.58 -2.96 3.17
N GLU A 30 -9.89 -3.22 2.05
CA GLU A 30 -8.47 -3.53 1.99
C GLU A 30 -7.95 -3.11 0.61
N THR A 31 -6.94 -2.24 0.59
CA THR A 31 -6.39 -1.62 -0.63
C THR A 31 -4.87 -1.67 -0.62
N ALA A 32 -4.24 -1.35 -1.75
CA ALA A 32 -2.80 -1.52 -1.96
C ALA A 32 -2.37 -2.98 -1.78
N SER A 33 -1.55 -3.29 -0.76
CA SER A 33 -0.70 -4.48 -0.65
C SER A 33 0.57 -4.39 -1.50
N THR A 34 1.11 -3.18 -1.63
CA THR A 34 2.49 -2.99 -2.13
C THR A 34 3.48 -3.62 -1.17
N VAL A 35 4.48 -4.32 -1.69
CA VAL A 35 5.55 -4.96 -0.90
C VAL A 35 6.86 -4.21 -1.09
N SER A 36 7.49 -3.78 -0.01
CA SER A 36 8.76 -3.05 -0.05
C SER A 36 9.66 -3.37 1.15
N VAL A 37 10.98 -3.33 0.93
CA VAL A 37 11.98 -3.35 2.00
C VAL A 37 12.62 -1.97 2.11
N ARG A 38 12.68 -1.44 3.33
CA ARG A 38 13.24 -0.11 3.61
C ARG A 38 14.67 0.00 3.08
N GLY A 39 14.93 1.01 2.25
CA GLY A 39 16.28 1.31 1.73
C GLY A 39 16.83 0.31 0.70
N ASN A 40 16.01 -0.61 0.20
CA ASN A 40 16.43 -1.58 -0.81
C ASN A 40 15.91 -1.17 -2.21
N TYR A 41 16.75 -0.60 -3.06
CA TYR A 41 16.32 -0.02 -4.36
C TYR A 41 16.43 -0.98 -5.56
N PHE A 42 16.76 -2.25 -5.32
CA PHE A 42 16.93 -3.28 -6.35
C PHE A 42 16.24 -4.58 -5.91
N SER A 43 15.83 -5.41 -6.86
CA SER A 43 15.28 -6.73 -6.53
C SER A 43 16.42 -7.63 -6.03
N ASP A 44 16.26 -8.22 -4.84
CA ASP A 44 17.20 -9.18 -4.27
C ASP A 44 16.46 -10.47 -3.90
N ASP A 45 16.26 -11.33 -4.90
CA ASP A 45 15.58 -12.61 -4.71
C ASP A 45 16.38 -13.55 -3.80
N ALA A 46 17.71 -13.45 -3.74
CA ALA A 46 18.52 -14.33 -2.91
C ALA A 46 18.24 -14.08 -1.42
N ARG A 47 18.14 -12.81 -1.02
CA ARG A 47 17.74 -12.41 0.34
C ARG A 47 16.23 -12.43 0.55
N GLY A 48 15.47 -12.32 -0.53
CA GLY A 48 14.02 -12.17 -0.50
C GLY A 48 13.61 -10.74 -0.17
N TYR A 49 14.27 -9.73 -0.75
CA TYR A 49 13.91 -8.32 -0.58
C TYR A 49 13.29 -7.75 -1.86
N THR A 50 12.12 -7.12 -1.70
CA THR A 50 11.50 -6.33 -2.77
C THR A 50 12.01 -4.89 -2.79
N ARG A 51 11.76 -4.20 -3.90
CA ARG A 51 12.24 -2.83 -4.10
C ARG A 51 11.44 -1.87 -3.22
N ALA A 52 12.12 -0.81 -2.78
CA ALA A 52 11.52 0.28 -2.03
C ALA A 52 10.61 1.17 -2.89
N TYR A 53 10.85 1.20 -4.21
CA TYR A 53 9.97 1.89 -5.16
C TYR A 53 8.60 1.22 -5.22
N ASP A 54 7.55 2.03 -5.41
CA ASP A 54 6.14 1.63 -5.51
C ASP A 54 5.83 0.83 -6.80
N MET A 55 6.46 -0.34 -6.91
CA MET A 55 6.52 -1.15 -8.14
C MET A 55 6.15 -2.61 -7.88
N ASP A 56 6.44 -3.11 -6.68
CA ASP A 56 6.23 -4.52 -6.32
C ASP A 56 4.93 -4.68 -5.54
N HIS A 57 4.04 -5.54 -6.01
CA HIS A 57 2.81 -5.93 -5.32
C HIS A 57 2.38 -7.35 -5.75
N PRO A 58 1.62 -8.08 -4.94
CA PRO A 58 1.04 -9.36 -5.35
C PRO A 58 0.06 -9.23 -6.53
N TRP A 59 -0.21 -10.34 -7.22
CA TRP A 59 -1.06 -10.35 -8.42
C TRP A 59 -2.51 -9.89 -8.20
N TRP A 60 -3.01 -9.99 -6.95
CA TRP A 60 -4.35 -9.53 -6.59
C TRP A 60 -4.40 -8.04 -6.24
N ALA A 61 -3.25 -7.47 -5.94
CA ALA A 61 -3.08 -6.16 -5.32
C ALA A 61 -2.81 -5.06 -6.36
N SER A 62 -2.50 -3.87 -5.88
CA SER A 62 -2.02 -2.76 -6.70
C SER A 62 -0.91 -1.98 -6.00
N THR A 63 -0.23 -1.11 -6.74
CA THR A 63 0.66 -0.10 -6.17
C THR A 63 -0.11 0.90 -5.31
N SER A 64 0.62 1.61 -4.44
CA SER A 64 0.09 2.65 -3.57
C SER A 64 -0.44 3.84 -4.38
N GLU A 65 0.22 4.16 -5.49
CA GLU A 65 -0.22 5.19 -6.43
C GLU A 65 -1.51 4.80 -7.15
N ALA A 66 -1.59 3.58 -7.69
CA ALA A 66 -2.70 3.16 -8.53
C ALA A 66 -4.05 3.16 -7.80
N TRP A 67 -4.10 2.63 -6.57
CA TRP A 67 -5.37 2.62 -5.82
C TRP A 67 -5.75 4.02 -5.35
N TRP A 68 -4.78 4.80 -4.86
CA TRP A 68 -5.07 6.12 -4.30
C TRP A 68 -5.52 7.09 -5.39
N ALA A 69 -4.86 7.10 -6.55
CA ALA A 69 -5.26 7.92 -7.68
C ALA A 69 -6.69 7.61 -8.15
N PHE A 70 -7.11 6.33 -8.09
CA PHE A 70 -8.48 5.94 -8.39
C PHE A 70 -9.48 6.50 -7.36
N VAL A 71 -9.21 6.30 -6.07
CA VAL A 71 -10.11 6.70 -4.97
C VAL A 71 -10.19 8.22 -4.83
N ALA A 72 -9.06 8.93 -4.92
CA ALA A 72 -8.99 10.37 -4.76
C ALA A 72 -9.81 11.16 -5.80
N GLN A 73 -10.05 10.57 -6.98
CA GLN A 73 -10.86 11.17 -8.04
C GLN A 73 -12.38 10.91 -7.90
N ARG A 74 -12.79 10.11 -6.90
CA ARG A 74 -14.18 9.62 -6.76
C ARG A 74 -14.75 9.99 -5.40
N PRO A 75 -15.44 11.15 -5.28
CA PRO A 75 -15.91 11.66 -3.99
C PRO A 75 -17.00 10.80 -3.32
N TRP A 76 -17.61 9.86 -4.05
CA TRP A 76 -18.59 8.91 -3.52
C TRP A 76 -17.94 7.69 -2.83
N ILE A 77 -16.62 7.50 -2.97
CA ILE A 77 -15.86 6.51 -2.21
C ILE A 77 -15.41 7.17 -0.91
N ALA A 78 -15.76 6.58 0.24
CA ALA A 78 -15.41 7.16 1.54
C ALA A 78 -13.92 7.07 1.89
N GLY A 79 -13.14 6.28 1.16
CA GLY A 79 -11.71 6.07 1.36
C GLY A 79 -11.33 4.60 1.27
N GLY A 80 -10.21 4.23 1.89
CA GLY A 80 -9.82 2.84 2.03
C GLY A 80 -8.78 2.59 3.12
N PHE A 81 -8.61 1.31 3.47
CA PHE A 81 -7.64 0.84 4.44
C PHE A 81 -6.51 0.10 3.73
N ILE A 82 -5.30 0.66 3.77
CA ILE A 82 -4.14 0.05 3.12
C ILE A 82 -3.70 -1.21 3.86
N TRP A 83 -3.27 -2.21 3.09
CA TRP A 83 -2.54 -3.36 3.59
C TRP A 83 -1.03 -3.13 3.38
N THR A 84 -0.23 -2.81 4.40
CA THR A 84 -0.59 -2.50 5.79
C THR A 84 0.04 -1.19 6.27
N GLY A 85 -0.38 -0.72 7.44
CA GLY A 85 0.29 0.40 8.12
C GLY A 85 1.71 0.04 8.57
N PHE A 86 1.85 -1.07 9.29
CA PHE A 86 3.13 -1.59 9.79
C PHE A 86 3.38 -2.98 9.25
N ASP A 87 4.65 -3.33 9.09
CA ASP A 87 5.03 -4.73 8.94
C ASP A 87 4.68 -5.55 10.19
N TYR A 88 4.37 -6.81 9.98
CA TYR A 88 4.02 -7.79 11.01
C TYR A 88 4.79 -9.10 10.79
N ARG A 89 4.73 -10.00 11.78
CA ARG A 89 5.34 -11.33 11.68
C ARG A 89 4.46 -12.28 10.88
N GLY A 90 5.09 -13.15 10.09
CA GLY A 90 4.40 -14.05 9.16
C GLY A 90 4.10 -13.39 7.83
N GLU A 91 3.45 -14.15 6.94
CA GLU A 91 3.07 -13.74 5.58
C GLU A 91 4.18 -12.97 4.81
N PRO A 92 5.36 -13.57 4.63
CA PRO A 92 6.50 -12.93 3.98
C PRO A 92 6.34 -12.88 2.45
N THR A 93 5.14 -12.61 1.95
CA THR A 93 4.85 -12.46 0.52
C THR A 93 5.74 -11.35 -0.06
N PRO A 94 6.36 -11.57 -1.24
CA PRO A 94 6.21 -12.71 -2.15
C PRO A 94 7.12 -13.92 -1.80
N TYR A 95 8.02 -13.76 -0.85
CA TYR A 95 9.04 -14.74 -0.49
C TYR A 95 8.62 -15.64 0.67
N ASN A 96 7.65 -16.52 0.40
CA ASN A 96 7.14 -17.54 1.33
C ASN A 96 8.13 -18.69 1.58
N ARG A 97 9.33 -18.36 2.07
CA ARG A 97 10.42 -19.30 2.39
C ARG A 97 11.29 -18.78 3.53
N TRP A 98 11.87 -19.69 4.29
CA TRP A 98 12.94 -19.38 5.25
C TRP A 98 14.15 -18.74 4.52
N PRO A 99 14.82 -17.71 5.09
CA PRO A 99 14.64 -17.12 6.42
C PRO A 99 13.64 -15.96 6.50
N ASN A 100 12.82 -15.72 5.47
CA ASN A 100 11.83 -14.65 5.50
C ASN A 100 10.67 -15.04 6.43
N VAL A 101 10.48 -14.27 7.50
CA VAL A 101 9.51 -14.56 8.57
C VAL A 101 8.64 -13.36 8.93
N ALA A 102 8.76 -12.26 8.20
CA ALA A 102 8.00 -11.04 8.40
C ALA A 102 7.47 -10.54 7.06
N SER A 103 6.37 -9.79 7.12
CA SER A 103 5.75 -9.17 5.96
C SER A 103 6.66 -8.11 5.35
N GLN A 104 6.34 -7.72 4.11
CA GLN A 104 6.93 -6.56 3.45
C GLN A 104 5.87 -5.52 3.06
N PHE A 105 4.63 -5.69 3.52
CA PHE A 105 3.47 -4.85 3.14
C PHE A 105 3.41 -3.48 3.82
N GLY A 106 4.07 -3.32 4.96
CA GLY A 106 3.94 -2.13 5.79
C GLY A 106 4.53 -0.90 5.11
N VAL A 107 3.86 0.24 5.23
CA VAL A 107 4.48 1.56 4.91
C VAL A 107 5.50 1.96 5.97
N LEU A 108 5.38 1.41 7.18
CA LEU A 108 6.37 1.42 8.25
C LEU A 108 6.93 0.01 8.42
N ASP A 109 8.22 -0.12 8.69
CA ASP A 109 8.81 -1.41 9.06
C ASP A 109 8.37 -1.84 10.48
N SER A 110 8.77 -3.05 10.89
CA SER A 110 8.40 -3.60 12.21
C SER A 110 8.96 -2.80 13.40
N CYS A 111 9.94 -1.94 13.16
CA CYS A 111 10.53 -1.05 14.16
C CYS A 111 9.87 0.34 14.14
N GLY A 112 8.92 0.58 13.24
CA GLY A 112 8.24 1.86 13.07
C GLY A 112 9.02 2.87 12.24
N PHE A 113 10.08 2.44 11.53
CA PHE A 113 10.80 3.32 10.62
C PHE A 113 10.07 3.42 9.29
N ALA A 114 9.97 4.65 8.77
CA ALA A 114 9.32 4.94 7.51
C ALA A 114 10.03 4.27 6.33
N LYS A 115 9.25 3.63 5.45
CA LYS A 115 9.67 3.24 4.11
C LYS A 115 9.29 4.34 3.12
N ASP A 116 9.75 4.23 1.89
CA ASP A 116 9.54 5.26 0.86
C ASP A 116 8.06 5.53 0.57
N ASN A 117 7.21 4.49 0.56
CA ASN A 117 5.76 4.66 0.38
C ASN A 117 5.08 5.44 1.52
N TYR A 118 5.66 5.51 2.72
CA TYR A 118 5.14 6.38 3.78
C TYR A 118 5.11 7.84 3.34
N TRP A 119 6.18 8.29 2.67
CA TRP A 119 6.30 9.66 2.20
C TRP A 119 5.34 9.97 1.06
N TYR A 120 5.08 8.99 0.18
CA TYR A 120 4.02 9.11 -0.82
C TYR A 120 2.67 9.38 -0.15
N TYR A 121 2.27 8.57 0.83
CA TYR A 121 1.02 8.79 1.55
C TYR A 121 1.01 10.12 2.32
N ARG A 122 2.13 10.52 2.94
CA ARG A 122 2.22 11.82 3.61
C ARG A 122 1.96 12.98 2.63
N ALA A 123 2.51 12.92 1.42
CA ALA A 123 2.28 13.92 0.39
C ALA A 123 0.83 13.99 -0.09
N GLN A 124 0.11 12.86 -0.04
CA GLN A 124 -1.27 12.77 -0.46
C GLN A 124 -2.28 13.10 0.65
N TRP A 125 -1.97 12.78 1.90
CA TRP A 125 -2.93 12.80 3.01
C TRP A 125 -2.70 13.94 4.00
N THR A 126 -1.62 14.72 3.84
CA THR A 126 -1.33 15.87 4.69
C THR A 126 -1.22 17.14 3.86
N ALA A 127 -1.60 18.27 4.46
CA ALA A 127 -1.44 19.60 3.85
C ALA A 127 -0.04 20.20 4.12
N GLU A 128 0.79 19.53 4.93
CA GLU A 128 2.14 19.99 5.22
C GLU A 128 3.02 19.83 3.97
N PRO A 129 3.80 20.87 3.59
CA PRO A 129 4.78 20.74 2.54
C PRO A 129 5.74 19.60 2.87
N CYS A 130 5.84 18.61 1.98
CA CYS A 130 6.81 17.55 2.08
C CYS A 130 7.49 17.33 0.72
N CYS A 131 8.79 17.02 0.79
CA CYS A 131 9.61 16.64 -0.35
C CYS A 131 10.60 15.62 0.20
N THR A 132 10.68 14.44 -0.42
CA THR A 132 11.65 13.40 -0.05
C THR A 132 12.43 12.99 -1.28
N CYS A 133 13.70 12.63 -1.08
CA CYS A 133 14.51 11.97 -2.08
C CYS A 133 14.99 10.62 -1.53
N PRO A 134 14.28 9.52 -1.86
CA PRO A 134 14.57 8.16 -1.41
C PRO A 134 16.06 7.78 -1.35
N ALA A 135 16.79 8.04 -2.44
CA ALA A 135 18.17 7.58 -2.60
C ALA A 135 19.22 8.37 -1.79
N LEU A 136 18.85 9.49 -1.17
CA LEU A 136 19.80 10.39 -0.47
C LEU A 136 19.76 10.25 1.06
N GLU A 137 18.70 9.67 1.65
CA GLU A 137 18.54 9.55 3.11
C GLU A 137 19.35 8.41 3.76
N LEU A 138 19.97 7.53 2.97
CA LEU A 138 20.85 6.46 3.46
C LEU A 138 22.24 6.94 3.92
N GLY A 139 22.54 8.24 3.84
CA GLY A 139 23.84 8.82 4.20
C GLY A 139 23.94 9.38 5.62
N SER A 140 22.89 9.29 6.45
CA SER A 140 22.83 9.99 7.75
C SER A 140 22.51 9.11 8.96
N ALA A 141 22.79 7.80 8.90
CA ALA A 141 22.68 6.89 10.06
C ALA A 141 24.02 6.21 10.36
#